data_AF-A0AA39KIJ9-F1
#
_entry.id   AF-A0AA39KIJ9-F1
#
_cell.length_a   1.000
_cell.length_b   1.000
_cell.length_c   1.000
_cell.angle_alpha   90.00
_cell.angle_beta   90.00
_cell.angle_gamma   90.00
#
_symmetry.space_group_name_H-M   'P 1'
#
loop_
_entity.id
_entity.type
_entity.pdbx_description
1 polymer ?
#
loop_
_entity_poly.entity_id
_entity_poly.type
_entity_poly.pdbx_seq_one_letter_code
_entity_poly.pdbx_strand_id
1 'polypeptide(L)'
;MPSKMRSFSVLLLTVFIPLGVIGQTNITATCTLSDFHWTFNSVSQSPCDVASSLLGICNGGSYTLQSLPDQTHYLGPSVDAANPCQCSTVSYSLISACAACQNRTFVQWSQWRVNCASVAIGGFPEPIPNGTRVPAWAYLDVKTEDNFDINQAKQDANATESTFVPQPTSTTAPTTTPTPSPTPTQEGSSNHGDVVGGSIAGGVFGLMAIIGLVGIWTYRRRERRLGSHDEEVASESKDKDNKSKDDVEEVSRLPTLQKSPPGL
;
A
#
# COMPACT_ATOMS: atom_id res chain seq x y z
N MET A 1 -49.61 -34.23 39.02
CA MET A 1 -49.13 -32.82 39.09
C MET A 1 -47.82 -32.69 38.30
N PRO A 2 -47.40 -31.49 37.88
CA PRO A 2 -46.62 -31.32 36.65
C PRO A 2 -45.16 -30.89 36.86
N SER A 3 -44.33 -31.01 35.81
CA SER A 3 -43.11 -30.21 35.64
C SER A 3 -43.00 -29.71 34.20
N LYS A 4 -43.24 -28.41 34.00
CA LYS A 4 -43.17 -27.75 32.69
C LYS A 4 -41.72 -27.65 32.20
N MET A 5 -41.42 -28.22 31.02
CA MET A 5 -40.19 -27.87 30.30
C MET A 5 -40.30 -26.42 29.79
N ARG A 6 -39.37 -25.55 30.22
CA ARG A 6 -39.24 -24.19 29.71
C ARG A 6 -38.23 -24.17 28.56
N SER A 7 -38.73 -24.07 27.33
CA SER A 7 -37.88 -23.80 26.17
C SER A 7 -37.45 -22.33 26.17
N PHE A 8 -36.16 -22.07 26.32
CA PHE A 8 -35.59 -20.72 26.16
C PHE A 8 -35.18 -20.52 24.70
N SER A 9 -36.07 -19.90 23.92
CA SER A 9 -35.77 -19.51 22.55
C SER A 9 -34.88 -18.26 22.56
N VAL A 10 -33.58 -18.44 22.32
CA VAL A 10 -32.62 -17.33 22.23
C VAL A 10 -32.80 -16.61 20.90
N LEU A 11 -33.41 -15.42 20.94
CA LEU A 11 -33.63 -14.59 19.77
C LEU A 11 -32.32 -13.85 19.41
N LEU A 12 -31.59 -14.36 18.42
CA LEU A 12 -30.37 -13.73 17.90
C LEU A 12 -30.72 -12.49 17.05
N LEU A 13 -30.78 -11.32 17.70
CA LEU A 13 -30.83 -10.02 17.02
C LEU A 13 -29.46 -9.68 16.44
N THR A 14 -29.23 -10.07 15.18
CA THR A 14 -28.06 -9.67 14.41
C THR A 14 -28.15 -8.18 14.05
N VAL A 15 -27.50 -7.33 14.85
CA VAL A 15 -27.28 -5.94 14.48
C VAL A 15 -26.30 -5.89 13.32
N PHE A 16 -26.82 -5.74 12.09
CA PHE A 16 -26.03 -5.39 10.94
C PHE A 16 -25.53 -3.95 11.10
N ILE A 17 -24.36 -3.79 11.72
CA ILE A 17 -23.56 -2.57 11.57
C ILE A 17 -23.03 -2.61 10.13
N PRO A 18 -23.43 -1.71 9.23
CA PRO A 18 -22.72 -1.56 7.97
C PRO A 18 -21.31 -1.08 8.31
N LEU A 19 -20.31 -1.96 8.12
CA LEU A 19 -18.94 -1.49 7.98
C LEU A 19 -18.93 -0.61 6.73
N GLY A 20 -18.94 0.70 6.94
CA GLY A 20 -18.76 1.67 5.87
C GLY A 20 -17.39 1.43 5.26
N VAL A 21 -17.34 0.71 4.14
CA VAL A 21 -16.15 0.62 3.31
C VAL A 21 -15.93 2.02 2.77
N ILE A 22 -14.97 2.74 3.37
CA ILE A 22 -14.46 3.99 2.81
C ILE A 22 -13.68 3.60 1.55
N GLY A 23 -14.41 3.47 0.44
CA GLY A 23 -13.79 3.30 -0.88
C GLY A 23 -12.90 4.49 -1.14
N GLN A 24 -11.62 4.26 -1.45
CA GLN A 24 -10.75 5.35 -1.89
C GLN A 24 -11.30 5.89 -3.20
N THR A 25 -11.84 7.11 -3.15
CA THR A 25 -12.22 7.86 -4.34
C THR A 25 -10.93 8.17 -5.10
N ASN A 26 -10.78 7.56 -6.28
CA ASN A 26 -9.68 7.89 -7.20
C ASN A 26 -9.95 9.29 -7.76
N ILE A 27 -9.39 10.31 -7.11
CA ILE A 27 -9.50 11.71 -7.50
C ILE A 27 -8.26 12.05 -8.32
N THR A 28 -8.42 12.40 -9.59
CA THR A 28 -7.33 12.86 -10.45
C THR A 28 -6.66 14.11 -9.85
N ALA A 29 -5.33 14.14 -9.86
CA ALA A 29 -4.55 15.29 -9.43
C ALA A 29 -4.83 16.52 -10.30
N THR A 30 -5.14 17.66 -9.68
CA THR A 30 -5.33 18.95 -10.35
C THR A 30 -4.54 20.04 -9.65
N CYS A 31 -4.17 21.09 -10.37
CA CYS A 31 -3.60 22.29 -9.77
C CYS A 31 -4.70 23.08 -9.05
N THR A 32 -4.58 23.25 -7.73
CA THR A 32 -5.56 23.96 -6.90
C THR A 32 -5.10 25.35 -6.47
N LEU A 33 -3.79 25.64 -6.52
CA LEU A 33 -3.24 26.93 -6.18
C LEU A 33 -3.18 27.90 -7.38
N SER A 34 -3.88 29.03 -7.27
CA SER A 34 -3.85 30.12 -8.27
C SER A 34 -2.44 30.68 -8.52
N ASP A 35 -1.61 30.78 -7.49
CA ASP A 35 -0.22 31.27 -7.59
C ASP A 35 0.72 30.35 -8.40
N PHE A 36 0.25 29.14 -8.73
CA PHE A 36 0.93 28.17 -9.59
C PHE A 36 0.43 28.19 -11.04
N HIS A 37 -0.42 29.15 -11.46
CA HIS A 37 -0.89 29.25 -12.85
C HIS A 37 0.27 29.37 -13.88
N TRP A 38 1.45 29.84 -13.49
CA TRP A 38 2.65 29.88 -14.33
C TRP A 38 3.18 28.47 -14.71
N THR A 39 2.76 27.42 -14.02
CA THR A 39 3.13 26.02 -14.36
C THR A 39 2.32 25.42 -15.50
N PHE A 40 1.21 26.05 -15.90
CA PHE A 40 0.39 25.57 -16.99
C PHE A 40 1.09 25.82 -18.33
N ASN A 41 0.96 24.85 -19.23
CA ASN A 41 1.53 24.98 -20.57
C ASN A 41 0.61 25.77 -21.53
N SER A 42 1.10 26.07 -22.73
CA SER A 42 0.38 26.83 -23.76
C SER A 42 -0.88 26.15 -24.31
N VAL A 43 -1.15 24.89 -23.95
CA VAL A 43 -2.40 24.16 -24.24
C VAL A 43 -3.29 23.95 -23.00
N SER A 44 -3.08 24.77 -21.96
CA SER A 44 -3.88 24.82 -20.73
C SER A 44 -3.89 23.52 -19.90
N GLN A 45 -2.87 22.68 -20.05
CA GLN A 45 -2.65 21.53 -19.17
C GLN A 45 -1.88 21.97 -17.91
N SER A 46 -2.30 21.49 -16.74
CA SER A 46 -1.57 21.69 -15.49
C SER A 46 -0.32 20.79 -15.43
N PRO A 47 0.66 21.04 -14.55
CA PRO A 47 1.81 20.14 -14.38
C PRO A 47 1.38 18.71 -14.00
N CYS A 48 0.24 18.54 -13.33
CA CYS A 48 -0.33 17.23 -13.04
C CYS A 48 -0.81 16.49 -14.29
N ASP A 49 -1.46 17.19 -15.22
CA ASP A 49 -1.91 16.61 -16.49
C ASP A 49 -0.72 16.19 -17.35
N VAL A 50 0.27 17.07 -17.50
CA VAL A 50 1.51 16.81 -18.27
C VAL A 50 2.28 15.64 -17.65
N ALA A 51 2.42 15.60 -16.32
CA ALA A 51 3.02 14.46 -15.61
C ALA A 51 2.26 13.14 -15.89
N SER A 52 0.92 13.18 -15.85
CA SER A 52 0.08 12.00 -16.10
C SER A 52 0.21 11.50 -17.54
N SER A 53 0.30 12.41 -18.53
CA SER A 53 0.53 12.06 -19.94
C SER A 53 1.90 11.42 -20.17
N LEU A 54 2.97 11.96 -19.58
CA LEU A 54 4.32 11.42 -19.73
C LEU A 54 4.49 10.08 -19.00
N LEU A 55 3.97 9.95 -17.77
CA LEU A 55 3.98 8.68 -17.05
C LEU A 55 3.13 7.61 -17.75
N GLY A 56 2.09 7.98 -18.49
CA GLY A 56 1.35 7.05 -19.35
C GLY A 56 2.27 6.34 -20.35
N ILE A 57 3.05 7.11 -21.11
CA ILE A 57 4.03 6.55 -22.06
C ILE A 57 5.07 5.69 -21.34
N CYS A 58 5.58 6.15 -20.19
CA CYS A 58 6.54 5.37 -19.39
C CYS A 58 5.99 4.03 -18.86
N ASN A 59 4.67 3.81 -18.90
CA ASN A 59 3.99 2.57 -18.54
C ASN A 59 3.40 1.84 -19.76
N GLY A 60 3.66 2.32 -20.98
CA GLY A 60 3.15 1.73 -22.23
C GLY A 60 1.65 1.92 -22.46
N GLY A 61 1.00 2.89 -21.81
CA GLY A 61 -0.46 3.05 -21.85
C GLY A 61 -0.96 4.37 -21.28
N SER A 62 -2.10 4.33 -20.58
CA SER A 62 -2.60 5.47 -19.81
C SER A 62 -2.12 5.41 -18.36
N TYR A 63 -1.94 6.58 -17.76
CA TYR A 63 -1.66 6.73 -16.34
C TYR A 63 -2.56 7.85 -15.80
N THR A 64 -3.09 7.68 -14.60
CA THR A 64 -3.91 8.69 -13.92
C THR A 64 -3.27 9.02 -12.59
N LEU A 65 -2.55 10.14 -12.55
CA LEU A 65 -1.93 10.65 -11.34
C LEU A 65 -3.03 11.00 -10.32
N GLN A 66 -2.97 10.41 -9.13
CA GLN A 66 -3.95 10.61 -8.07
C GLN A 66 -3.60 11.84 -7.23
N SER A 67 -4.62 12.59 -6.79
CA SER A 67 -4.44 13.74 -5.91
C SER A 67 -3.90 13.32 -4.54
N LEU A 68 -3.03 14.16 -3.98
CA LEU A 68 -2.36 13.90 -2.70
C LEU A 68 -3.22 14.31 -1.50
N PRO A 69 -3.43 13.44 -0.50
CA PRO A 69 -3.94 13.83 0.82
C PRO A 69 -3.08 14.91 1.49
N ASP A 70 -3.65 15.64 2.45
CA ASP A 70 -2.92 16.66 3.21
C ASP A 70 -1.64 16.11 3.86
N GLN A 71 -0.56 16.89 3.83
CA GLN A 71 0.76 16.54 4.37
C GLN A 71 1.43 15.29 3.76
N THR A 72 0.96 14.82 2.59
CA THR A 72 1.62 13.76 1.82
C THR A 72 2.40 14.32 0.62
N HIS A 73 3.21 13.48 0.01
CA HIS A 73 4.03 13.79 -1.18
C HIS A 73 4.00 12.60 -2.15
N TYR A 74 4.29 12.83 -3.43
CA TYR A 74 4.55 11.74 -4.36
C TYR A 74 5.90 11.08 -4.06
N LEU A 75 5.93 9.75 -4.18
CA LEU A 75 7.16 8.96 -4.14
C LEU A 75 7.63 8.68 -5.56
N GLY A 76 8.93 8.41 -5.70
CA GLY A 76 9.50 7.93 -6.96
C GLY A 76 9.05 6.50 -7.31
N PRO A 77 9.45 5.99 -8.49
CA PRO A 77 9.03 4.68 -8.98
C PRO A 77 9.34 3.55 -8.00
N SER A 78 8.45 2.57 -7.90
CA SER A 78 8.74 1.31 -7.18
C SER A 78 9.78 0.49 -7.94
N VAL A 79 10.40 -0.49 -7.27
CA VAL A 79 11.41 -1.38 -7.89
C VAL A 79 10.88 -2.04 -9.18
N ASP A 80 9.62 -2.48 -9.18
CA ASP A 80 8.99 -3.15 -10.33
C ASP A 80 8.56 -2.20 -11.46
N ALA A 81 8.45 -0.89 -11.19
CA ALA A 81 8.04 0.14 -12.15
C ALA A 81 9.19 1.05 -12.61
N ALA A 82 10.35 0.99 -11.95
CA ALA A 82 11.49 1.84 -12.23
C ALA A 82 12.07 1.58 -13.62
N ASN A 83 12.03 2.60 -14.48
CA ASN A 83 12.59 2.57 -15.82
C ASN A 83 13.14 3.97 -16.20
N PRO A 84 14.01 4.11 -17.21
CA PRO A 84 14.64 5.39 -17.56
C PRO A 84 13.66 6.55 -17.83
N CYS A 85 12.44 6.25 -18.26
CA CYS A 85 11.39 7.24 -18.55
C CYS A 85 10.82 7.84 -17.25
N GLN A 86 10.39 7.00 -16.29
CA GLN A 86 9.91 7.50 -14.98
C GLN A 86 11.06 8.05 -14.13
N CYS A 87 12.26 7.49 -14.29
CA CYS A 87 13.51 7.90 -13.65
C CYS A 87 14.19 9.09 -14.36
N SER A 88 13.45 9.90 -15.13
CA SER A 88 13.95 11.11 -15.76
C SER A 88 13.86 12.33 -14.84
N THR A 89 14.79 13.29 -14.99
CA THR A 89 14.70 14.58 -14.28
C THR A 89 13.42 15.34 -14.66
N VAL A 90 12.94 15.19 -15.90
CA VAL A 90 11.71 15.83 -16.40
C VAL A 90 10.47 15.30 -15.68
N SER A 91 10.35 13.97 -15.54
CA SER A 91 9.26 13.35 -14.77
C SER A 91 9.26 13.82 -13.31
N TYR A 92 10.44 13.91 -12.69
CA TYR A 92 10.57 14.44 -11.32
C TYR A 92 10.13 15.91 -11.20
N SER A 93 10.58 16.79 -12.11
CA SER A 93 10.21 18.21 -12.09
C SER A 93 8.69 18.41 -12.22
N LEU A 94 8.05 17.71 -13.15
CA LEU A 94 6.60 17.79 -13.37
C LEU A 94 5.80 17.27 -12.17
N ILE A 95 6.22 16.16 -11.58
CA ILE A 95 5.58 15.58 -10.38
C ILE A 95 5.79 16.48 -9.15
N SER A 96 6.97 17.08 -9.00
CA SER A 96 7.28 18.02 -7.92
C SER A 96 6.45 19.30 -8.04
N ALA A 97 6.34 19.86 -9.25
CA ALA A 97 5.45 20.98 -9.54
C ALA A 97 3.97 20.62 -9.31
N CYS A 98 3.54 19.40 -9.66
CA CYS A 98 2.18 18.90 -9.40
C CYS A 98 1.88 18.75 -7.89
N ALA A 99 2.86 18.37 -7.07
CA ALA A 99 2.72 18.36 -5.62
C ALA A 99 2.63 19.80 -5.08
N ALA A 100 3.57 20.67 -5.49
CA ALA A 100 3.61 22.06 -5.07
C ALA A 100 2.30 22.80 -5.38
N CYS A 101 1.75 22.61 -6.58
CA CYS A 101 0.51 23.25 -7.03
C CYS A 101 -0.77 22.68 -6.39
N GLN A 102 -0.68 21.53 -5.71
CA GLN A 102 -1.72 20.97 -4.82
C GLN A 102 -1.56 21.44 -3.36
N ASN A 103 -0.64 22.37 -3.09
CA ASN A 103 -0.24 22.76 -1.73
C ASN A 103 0.30 21.55 -0.92
N ARG A 104 1.28 20.86 -1.50
CA ARG A 104 1.97 19.69 -0.92
C ARG A 104 3.48 19.85 -1.01
N THR A 105 4.17 19.10 -0.15
CA THR A 105 5.62 18.88 -0.25
C THR A 105 5.94 17.89 -1.37
N PHE A 106 7.16 17.91 -1.87
CA PHE A 106 7.73 16.92 -2.77
C PHE A 106 9.04 16.38 -2.19
N VAL A 107 9.45 15.20 -2.63
CA VAL A 107 10.70 14.57 -2.17
C VAL A 107 11.92 15.20 -2.85
N GLN A 108 13.09 15.02 -2.24
CA GLN A 108 14.36 15.31 -2.90
C GLN A 108 14.57 14.39 -4.10
N TRP A 109 15.36 14.84 -5.07
CA TRP A 109 15.64 14.09 -6.30
C TRP A 109 16.38 12.78 -6.02
N SER A 110 17.29 12.74 -5.04
CA SER A 110 17.96 11.54 -4.53
C SER A 110 16.97 10.50 -4.01
N GLN A 111 15.92 10.94 -3.31
CA GLN A 111 14.85 10.09 -2.81
C GLN A 111 13.93 9.60 -3.94
N TRP A 112 13.61 10.45 -4.93
CA TRP A 112 12.86 10.06 -6.12
C TRP A 112 13.55 8.92 -6.89
N ARG A 113 14.87 9.03 -7.09
CA ARG A 113 15.64 8.05 -7.87
C ARG A 113 16.04 6.78 -7.10
N VAL A 114 15.58 6.56 -5.87
CA VAL A 114 16.15 5.53 -4.97
C VAL A 114 16.12 4.10 -5.56
N ASN A 115 15.09 3.79 -6.36
CA ASN A 115 14.93 2.50 -7.04
C ASN A 115 15.43 2.50 -8.51
N CYS A 116 15.98 3.62 -8.99
CA CYS A 116 16.35 3.81 -10.39
C CYS A 116 17.79 3.35 -10.67
N ALA A 117 17.93 2.17 -11.28
CA ALA A 117 19.24 1.67 -11.74
C ALA A 117 19.89 2.55 -12.82
N SER A 118 19.06 3.25 -13.62
CA SER A 118 19.48 4.23 -14.63
C SER A 118 18.50 5.40 -14.65
N VAL A 119 19.01 6.59 -15.02
CA VAL A 119 18.28 7.86 -14.99
C VAL A 119 18.50 8.64 -16.28
N ALA A 120 17.46 9.26 -16.82
CA ALA A 120 17.59 10.25 -17.89
C ALA A 120 17.80 11.65 -17.29
N ILE A 121 18.82 12.37 -17.73
CA ILE A 121 19.25 13.65 -17.15
C ILE A 121 19.10 14.76 -18.19
N GLY A 122 18.42 15.85 -17.82
CA GLY A 122 18.23 17.02 -18.70
C GLY A 122 17.32 16.74 -19.89
N GLY A 123 16.54 15.65 -19.86
CA GLY A 123 15.72 15.20 -20.97
C GLY A 123 14.73 14.11 -20.58
N PHE A 124 13.71 13.94 -21.42
CA PHE A 124 12.73 12.87 -21.34
C PHE A 124 13.02 11.89 -22.50
N PRO A 125 13.19 10.58 -22.26
CA PRO A 125 13.73 9.67 -23.26
C PRO A 125 12.71 9.19 -24.30
N GLU A 126 11.41 9.32 -24.01
CA GLU A 126 10.31 8.87 -24.88
C GLU A 126 9.73 10.05 -25.70
N PRO A 127 9.07 9.80 -26.85
CA PRO A 127 8.40 10.86 -27.59
C PRO A 127 7.23 11.46 -26.78
N ILE A 128 7.24 12.78 -26.61
CA ILE A 128 6.13 13.54 -25.99
C ILE A 128 4.83 13.24 -26.77
N PRO A 129 3.68 12.98 -26.12
CA PRO A 129 2.49 12.54 -26.82
C PRO A 129 1.80 13.72 -27.53
N ASN A 130 1.05 13.41 -28.60
CA ASN A 130 0.30 14.44 -29.32
C ASN A 130 -0.72 15.14 -28.39
N GLY A 131 -0.88 16.45 -28.57
CA GLY A 131 -1.70 17.29 -27.69
C GLY A 131 -1.08 17.64 -26.34
N THR A 132 0.12 17.14 -26.01
CA THR A 132 0.86 17.51 -24.80
C THR A 132 2.07 18.39 -25.12
N ARG A 133 2.35 19.34 -24.24
CA ARG A 133 3.56 20.18 -24.28
C ARG A 133 4.24 20.14 -22.92
N VAL A 134 5.57 20.00 -22.92
CA VAL A 134 6.37 19.95 -21.70
C VAL A 134 7.04 21.31 -21.53
N PRO A 135 6.71 22.09 -20.48
CA PRO A 135 7.33 23.39 -20.25
C PRO A 135 8.85 23.31 -20.12
N ALA A 136 9.55 24.36 -20.57
CA ALA A 136 11.00 24.45 -20.51
C ALA A 136 11.55 24.26 -19.08
N TRP A 137 10.85 24.82 -18.07
CA TRP A 137 11.24 24.71 -16.67
C TRP A 137 11.33 23.27 -16.15
N ALA A 138 10.66 22.29 -16.79
CA ALA A 138 10.76 20.89 -16.41
C ALA A 138 12.15 20.27 -16.70
N TYR A 139 12.94 20.89 -17.58
CA TYR A 139 14.27 20.46 -18.00
C TYR A 139 15.42 21.08 -17.20
N LEU A 140 15.12 21.97 -16.24
CA LEU A 140 16.11 22.57 -15.34
C LEU A 140 16.87 21.51 -14.51
N ASP A 141 18.09 21.84 -14.06
CA ASP A 141 18.93 20.89 -13.33
C ASP A 141 18.50 20.75 -11.86
N VAL A 142 17.76 19.68 -11.58
CA VAL A 142 17.36 19.27 -10.22
C VAL A 142 18.45 18.50 -9.46
N LYS A 143 19.58 18.16 -10.09
CA LYS A 143 20.61 17.33 -9.46
C LYS A 143 21.52 18.11 -8.53
N THR A 144 21.91 19.32 -8.91
CA THR A 144 22.96 20.07 -8.23
C THR A 144 22.53 20.51 -6.83
N GLU A 145 21.25 20.86 -6.65
CA GLU A 145 20.66 21.19 -5.35
C GLU A 145 19.80 20.04 -4.76
N ASP A 146 19.79 18.88 -5.43
CA ASP A 146 18.97 17.69 -5.11
C ASP A 146 17.46 17.96 -4.97
N ASN A 147 16.95 18.98 -5.66
CA ASN A 147 15.62 19.54 -5.45
C ASN A 147 15.05 20.22 -6.70
N PHE A 148 13.73 20.36 -6.76
CA PHE A 148 13.04 21.23 -7.73
C PHE A 148 12.95 22.67 -7.19
N ASP A 149 13.71 23.61 -7.75
CA ASP A 149 13.57 25.04 -7.40
C ASP A 149 12.38 25.69 -8.12
N ILE A 150 11.34 25.95 -7.35
CA ILE A 150 10.13 26.69 -7.75
C ILE A 150 10.46 28.09 -8.29
N ASN A 151 11.47 28.77 -7.75
CA ASN A 151 11.80 30.15 -8.14
C ASN A 151 12.52 30.20 -9.49
N GLN A 152 13.49 29.31 -9.72
CA GLN A 152 14.12 29.16 -11.03
C GLN A 152 13.11 28.67 -12.07
N ALA A 153 12.27 27.69 -11.75
CA ALA A 153 11.23 27.21 -12.64
C ALA A 153 10.23 28.31 -13.04
N LYS A 154 9.86 29.19 -12.09
CA LYS A 154 8.97 30.33 -12.34
C LYS A 154 9.62 31.41 -13.23
N GLN A 155 10.94 31.55 -13.23
CA GLN A 155 11.65 32.46 -14.14
C GLN A 155 11.64 31.92 -15.58
N ASP A 156 11.67 30.61 -15.76
CA ASP A 156 11.68 29.92 -17.06
C ASP A 156 10.27 29.57 -17.58
N ALA A 157 9.21 30.04 -16.89
CA ALA A 157 7.81 29.75 -17.20
C ALA A 157 7.37 30.07 -18.64
N ASN A 158 8.00 31.07 -19.26
CA ASN A 158 7.66 31.56 -20.61
C ASN A 158 8.65 31.09 -21.69
N ALA A 159 9.62 30.22 -21.38
CA ALA A 159 10.57 29.70 -22.34
C ALA A 159 9.95 28.59 -23.22
N THR A 160 10.61 28.28 -24.34
CA THR A 160 10.06 27.42 -25.41
C THR A 160 9.75 26.02 -24.93
N GLU A 161 8.47 25.65 -24.95
CA GLU A 161 8.00 24.31 -24.57
C GLU A 161 8.45 23.24 -25.56
N SER A 162 8.78 22.05 -25.05
CA SER A 162 9.01 20.86 -25.86
C SER A 162 7.68 20.26 -26.30
N THR A 163 7.61 19.79 -27.55
CA THR A 163 6.38 19.30 -28.18
C THR A 163 6.50 17.86 -28.64
N PHE A 164 5.40 17.27 -29.10
CA PHE A 164 5.42 16.03 -29.89
C PHE A 164 6.50 16.09 -30.98
N VAL A 165 7.38 15.10 -30.98
CA VAL A 165 8.32 14.80 -32.06
C VAL A 165 7.86 13.47 -32.65
N PRO A 166 7.55 13.39 -33.97
CA PRO A 166 7.20 12.12 -34.58
C PRO A 166 8.38 11.15 -34.44
N GLN A 167 8.14 9.96 -33.90
CA GLN A 167 9.11 8.88 -33.99
C GLN A 167 9.38 8.61 -35.49
N PRO A 168 10.64 8.51 -35.94
CA PRO A 168 10.94 8.26 -37.34
C PRO A 168 10.39 6.88 -37.72
N THR A 169 9.30 6.86 -38.49
CA THR A 169 8.84 5.64 -39.14
C THR A 169 9.91 5.16 -40.09
N SER A 170 10.55 4.04 -39.79
CA SER A 170 11.46 3.36 -40.69
C SER A 170 10.68 2.84 -41.89
N THR A 171 10.54 3.68 -42.92
CA THR A 171 9.92 3.33 -44.20
C THR A 171 10.83 2.35 -44.93
N THR A 172 10.55 1.06 -44.80
CA THR A 172 11.22 0.00 -45.56
C THR A 172 10.90 0.17 -47.05
N ALA A 173 11.82 0.79 -47.79
CA ALA A 173 11.71 0.86 -49.25
C ALA A 173 11.86 -0.56 -49.86
N PRO A 174 11.08 -0.91 -50.90
CA PRO A 174 11.18 -2.22 -51.53
C PRO A 174 12.47 -2.31 -52.35
N THR A 175 13.50 -2.95 -51.80
CA THR A 175 14.73 -3.30 -52.54
C THR A 175 14.62 -4.73 -53.08
N THR A 176 14.90 -4.89 -54.37
CA THR A 176 14.78 -6.15 -55.11
C THR A 176 15.82 -7.19 -54.71
N THR A 177 15.35 -8.41 -54.45
CA THR A 177 16.10 -9.61 -54.05
C THR A 177 17.06 -10.12 -55.14
N PRO A 178 18.20 -10.75 -54.76
CA PRO A 178 18.28 -12.22 -54.93
C PRO A 178 18.76 -13.00 -53.68
N THR A 179 18.18 -14.20 -53.51
CA THR A 179 18.37 -15.26 -52.48
C THR A 179 19.24 -16.40 -53.08
N PRO A 180 19.89 -17.40 -52.39
CA PRO A 180 19.82 -17.94 -50.99
C PRO A 180 21.17 -17.83 -50.21
N SER A 181 21.53 -18.48 -49.07
CA SER A 181 20.95 -19.20 -47.86
C SER A 181 22.12 -20.06 -47.26
N PRO A 182 22.17 -20.60 -46.00
CA PRO A 182 21.16 -20.70 -44.93
C PRO A 182 21.57 -20.29 -43.48
N THR A 183 20.54 -20.34 -42.63
CA THR A 183 20.34 -20.17 -41.16
C THR A 183 21.15 -21.12 -40.24
N PRO A 184 21.17 -21.00 -38.87
CA PRO A 184 20.02 -20.85 -37.92
C PRO A 184 20.07 -19.59 -37.03
N THR A 185 18.98 -18.83 -36.86
CA THR A 185 17.79 -19.06 -36.00
C THR A 185 18.01 -18.65 -34.53
N GLN A 186 17.45 -17.49 -34.16
CA GLN A 186 16.74 -17.36 -32.88
C GLN A 186 15.57 -16.36 -33.01
N GLU A 187 14.60 -16.53 -32.14
CA GLU A 187 13.19 -16.17 -32.31
C GLU A 187 12.77 -15.17 -31.22
N GLY A 188 11.95 -14.17 -31.56
CA GLY A 188 11.57 -13.10 -30.65
C GLY A 188 10.34 -12.34 -31.13
N SER A 189 9.17 -12.94 -30.96
CA SER A 189 7.88 -12.34 -31.33
C SER A 189 7.44 -11.28 -30.33
N SER A 190 7.22 -10.06 -30.81
CA SER A 190 6.61 -8.98 -30.02
C SER A 190 5.09 -9.19 -29.93
N ASN A 191 4.64 -9.94 -28.94
CA ASN A 191 3.21 -10.03 -28.61
C ASN A 191 2.83 -8.86 -27.69
N HIS A 192 2.00 -7.95 -28.20
CA HIS A 192 1.26 -7.03 -27.32
C HIS A 192 0.21 -7.85 -26.56
N GLY A 193 0.33 -7.89 -25.24
CA GLY A 193 -0.61 -8.53 -24.33
C GLY A 193 -0.98 -7.56 -23.21
N ASP A 194 -2.28 -7.39 -23.01
CA ASP A 194 -2.90 -6.60 -21.95
C ASP A 194 -2.61 -7.14 -20.53
N VAL A 195 -2.98 -6.34 -19.51
CA VAL A 195 -3.01 -6.67 -18.06
C VAL A 195 -1.59 -6.77 -17.44
N VAL A 196 -1.22 -6.10 -16.34
CA VAL A 196 -1.93 -5.86 -15.07
C VAL A 196 -1.59 -4.49 -14.49
N GLY A 197 -2.61 -3.75 -14.03
CA GLY A 197 -2.43 -2.46 -13.33
C GLY A 197 -1.84 -2.57 -11.93
N GLY A 198 -1.17 -1.50 -11.48
CA GLY A 198 -0.46 -1.46 -10.20
C GLY A 198 -1.31 -1.85 -8.99
N SER A 199 -0.82 -2.80 -8.19
CA SER A 199 -1.49 -3.30 -7.00
C SER A 199 -1.13 -2.50 -5.74
N ILE A 200 -2.06 -1.69 -5.23
CA ILE A 200 -1.96 -1.08 -3.88
C ILE A 200 -2.99 -1.77 -2.96
N ALA A 201 -2.73 -3.01 -2.53
CA ALA A 201 -3.57 -3.72 -1.54
C ALA A 201 -2.88 -4.92 -0.83
N GLY A 202 -1.56 -4.91 -0.60
CA GLY A 202 -0.85 -6.05 0.01
C GLY A 202 -0.97 -6.19 1.54
N GLY A 203 -1.27 -5.10 2.27
CA GLY A 203 -1.08 -5.05 3.73
C GLY A 203 -2.20 -5.66 4.59
N VAL A 204 -3.46 -5.61 4.14
CA VAL A 204 -4.61 -5.89 5.03
C VAL A 204 -4.93 -7.38 5.13
N PHE A 205 -4.86 -8.12 4.03
CA PHE A 205 -5.10 -9.58 4.03
C PHE A 205 -4.03 -10.34 4.81
N GLY A 206 -2.76 -9.92 4.74
CA GLY A 206 -1.68 -10.48 5.54
C GLY A 206 -1.94 -10.31 7.04
N LEU A 207 -2.30 -9.10 7.48
CA LEU A 207 -2.57 -8.83 8.90
C LEU A 207 -3.80 -9.61 9.42
N MET A 208 -4.88 -9.68 8.64
CA MET A 208 -6.08 -10.43 9.03
C MET A 208 -5.85 -11.95 9.06
N ALA A 209 -5.05 -12.50 8.13
CA ALA A 209 -4.64 -13.90 8.18
C ALA A 209 -3.78 -14.19 9.42
N ILE A 210 -2.84 -13.32 9.77
CA ILE A 210 -2.00 -13.47 10.97
C ILE A 210 -2.85 -13.41 12.24
N ILE A 211 -3.77 -12.44 12.37
CA ILE A 211 -4.66 -12.32 13.53
C ILE A 211 -5.57 -13.56 13.63
N GLY A 212 -6.13 -14.04 12.51
CA GLY A 212 -6.94 -15.27 12.47
C GLY A 212 -6.14 -16.51 12.91
N LEU A 213 -4.92 -16.69 12.42
CA LEU A 213 -4.03 -17.79 12.80
C LEU A 213 -3.64 -17.72 14.29
N VAL A 214 -3.33 -16.55 14.81
CA VAL A 214 -3.03 -16.34 16.25
C VAL A 214 -4.27 -16.61 17.11
N GLY A 215 -5.46 -16.19 16.68
CA GLY A 215 -6.73 -16.49 17.34
C GLY A 215 -7.03 -17.99 17.39
N ILE A 216 -6.91 -18.69 16.26
CA ILE A 216 -7.10 -20.15 16.19
C ILE A 216 -6.05 -20.88 17.03
N TRP A 217 -4.79 -20.45 17.00
CA TRP A 217 -3.71 -21.07 17.78
C TRP A 217 -3.91 -20.89 19.29
N THR A 218 -4.28 -19.69 19.74
CA THR A 218 -4.58 -19.43 21.15
C THR A 218 -5.85 -20.14 21.63
N TYR A 219 -6.89 -20.21 20.81
CA TYR A 219 -8.10 -20.98 21.09
C TYR A 219 -7.81 -22.48 21.25
N ARG A 220 -7.12 -23.10 20.28
CA ARG A 220 -6.72 -24.53 20.36
C ARG A 220 -5.74 -24.80 21.51
N ARG A 221 -4.92 -23.81 21.90
CA ARG A 221 -4.06 -23.90 23.10
C ARG A 221 -4.85 -23.80 24.40
N ARG A 222 -6.01 -23.13 24.40
CA ARG A 222 -6.92 -23.05 25.55
C ARG A 222 -7.75 -24.33 25.71
N GLU A 223 -8.25 -24.91 24.62
CA GLU A 223 -8.93 -26.23 24.67
C GLU A 223 -8.00 -27.33 25.20
N ARG A 224 -6.71 -27.34 24.80
CA ARG A 224 -5.71 -28.25 25.39
C ARG A 224 -5.42 -28.03 26.88
N ARG A 225 -5.80 -26.89 27.45
CA ARG A 225 -5.73 -26.65 28.90
C ARG A 225 -7.03 -27.03 29.59
N LEU A 226 -8.17 -26.80 28.96
CA LEU A 226 -9.48 -27.21 29.49
C LEU A 226 -9.60 -28.75 29.56
N GLY A 227 -9.12 -29.47 28.54
CA GLY A 227 -8.98 -30.92 28.57
C GLY A 227 -7.88 -31.47 29.51
N SER A 228 -7.20 -30.60 30.27
CA SER A 228 -6.24 -31.00 31.31
C SER A 228 -6.76 -30.72 32.73
N HIS A 229 -7.92 -30.06 32.88
CA HIS A 229 -8.53 -29.81 34.20
C HIS A 229 -9.44 -30.96 34.67
N ASP A 230 -9.93 -31.81 33.76
CA ASP A 230 -10.74 -32.98 34.13
C ASP A 230 -9.92 -34.10 34.79
N GLU A 231 -8.59 -34.12 34.62
CA GLU A 231 -7.71 -35.12 35.26
C GLU A 231 -7.20 -34.68 36.65
N GLU A 232 -7.12 -33.36 36.93
CA GLU A 232 -6.72 -32.85 38.25
C GLU A 232 -7.88 -32.95 39.26
N VAL A 233 -9.12 -32.67 38.84
CA VAL A 233 -10.33 -32.79 39.67
C VAL A 233 -10.63 -34.24 40.09
N ALA A 234 -10.20 -35.23 39.30
CA ALA A 234 -10.30 -36.65 39.65
C ALA A 234 -9.39 -37.06 40.83
N SER A 235 -8.37 -36.27 41.16
CA SER A 235 -7.45 -36.54 42.28
C SER A 235 -7.95 -35.98 43.61
N GLU A 236 -8.49 -34.75 43.65
CA GLU A 236 -8.92 -34.10 44.88
C GLU A 236 -10.18 -34.76 45.51
N SER A 237 -11.02 -35.38 44.70
CA SER A 237 -12.22 -36.06 45.20
C SER A 237 -11.93 -37.36 45.97
N LYS A 238 -10.69 -37.88 45.93
CA LYS A 238 -10.31 -39.13 46.60
C LYS A 238 -9.75 -38.93 48.01
N ASP A 239 -9.31 -37.73 48.36
CA ASP A 239 -8.74 -37.39 49.67
C ASP A 239 -9.83 -37.11 50.72
N LYS A 240 -10.94 -36.48 50.30
CA LYS A 240 -12.06 -36.10 51.20
C LYS A 240 -12.85 -37.30 51.74
N ASP A 241 -12.85 -38.44 51.05
CA ASP A 241 -13.53 -39.66 51.49
C ASP A 241 -12.74 -40.40 52.59
N ASN A 242 -11.40 -40.34 52.56
CA ASN A 242 -10.56 -40.93 53.61
C ASN A 242 -10.61 -40.12 54.91
N LYS A 243 -10.54 -38.78 54.83
CA LYS A 243 -10.61 -37.90 56.02
C LYS A 243 -11.87 -38.13 56.86
N SER A 244 -13.01 -38.35 56.21
CA SER A 244 -14.31 -38.59 56.86
C SER A 244 -14.37 -39.92 57.64
N LYS A 245 -13.41 -40.83 57.45
CA LYS A 245 -13.37 -42.14 58.13
C LYS A 245 -12.66 -42.11 59.47
N ASP A 246 -11.66 -41.24 59.62
CA ASP A 246 -10.89 -41.11 60.87
C ASP A 246 -11.68 -40.35 61.95
N ASP A 247 -12.49 -39.36 61.54
CA ASP A 247 -13.31 -38.52 62.45
C ASP A 247 -14.44 -39.27 63.18
N VAL A 248 -14.69 -40.56 62.88
CA VAL A 248 -15.76 -41.38 63.50
C VAL A 248 -15.26 -42.21 64.67
N GLU A 249 -13.97 -42.54 64.77
CA GLU A 249 -13.45 -43.39 65.87
C GLU A 249 -13.03 -42.57 67.11
N GLU A 250 -12.79 -41.26 66.98
CA GLU A 250 -12.32 -40.40 68.09
C GLU A 250 -13.44 -39.74 68.94
N VAL A 251 -14.70 -40.19 68.82
CA VAL A 251 -15.82 -39.71 69.66
C VAL A 251 -15.99 -40.55 70.96
N SER A 252 -15.12 -41.55 71.20
CA SER A 252 -15.28 -42.52 72.31
C SER A 252 -14.41 -42.29 73.56
N ARG A 253 -13.66 -41.18 73.67
CA ARG A 253 -12.79 -40.91 74.84
C ARG A 253 -13.03 -39.53 75.48
N LEU A 254 -14.07 -39.42 76.30
CA LEU A 254 -14.10 -38.40 77.36
C LEU A 254 -13.15 -38.80 78.50
N PRO A 255 -12.39 -37.85 79.06
CA PRO A 255 -12.61 -37.55 80.48
C PRO A 255 -12.65 -36.05 80.84
N THR A 256 -13.66 -35.76 81.64
CA THR A 256 -13.88 -34.68 82.61
C THR A 256 -12.74 -33.75 83.09
N LEU A 257 -13.12 -32.46 83.24
CA LEU A 257 -12.93 -31.56 84.41
C LEU A 257 -11.53 -30.97 84.77
N GLN A 258 -11.39 -29.64 84.61
CA GLN A 258 -11.21 -28.57 85.65
C GLN A 258 -10.63 -27.30 85.00
N LYS A 259 -11.29 -26.13 85.04
CA LYS A 259 -11.48 -25.17 86.17
C LYS A 259 -10.21 -24.40 86.58
N SER A 260 -10.08 -23.14 86.12
CA SER A 260 -9.71 -21.95 86.92
C SER A 260 -9.75 -20.64 86.09
N PRO A 261 -9.75 -19.44 86.74
CA PRO A 261 -10.42 -18.24 86.22
C PRO A 261 -9.44 -17.10 85.81
N PRO A 262 -9.91 -15.89 85.41
CA PRO A 262 -9.12 -14.93 84.63
C PRO A 262 -8.52 -13.78 85.45
N GLY A 263 -7.63 -12.99 84.81
CA GLY A 263 -7.34 -11.62 85.24
C GLY A 263 -6.07 -11.01 84.65
N LEU A 264 -6.28 -9.96 83.82
CA LEU A 264 -5.37 -8.87 83.46
C LEU A 264 -4.00 -9.22 82.81
#